data_AF-A0A1W9YWN7-F1
#
_entry.id   AF-A0A1W9YWN7-F1
#
_cell.length_a   1.000
_cell.length_b   1.000
_cell.length_c   1.000
_cell.angle_alpha   90.00
_cell.angle_beta   90.00
_cell.angle_gamma   90.00
#
_symmetry.space_group_name_H-M   'P 1'
#
loop_
_entity.id
_entity.type
_entity.pdbx_description
1 polymer ?
#
loop_
_entity_poly.entity_id
_entity_poly.type
_entity_poly.pdbx_seq_one_letter_code
_entity_poly.pdbx_strand_id
1 'polypeptide(L)'
;MNLGSLLITAVAAVLGAAIATLLHLPAAPLLGAMVGVAIVNMTPMTAFDFPSWTKWIVYVLIGWLLGVGVTKDTLTQLRGAAVPIVLTVLAFLIFGLVAAWVLWKFTSFDSLTALLATAPGGIAQMGAMSATAGANVPIVLTVHVLRITSVIVLMTVGLKLMGGRS
;
A
#
# COMPACT_ATOMS: atom_id res chain seq x y z
N MET A 1 5.54 -15.71 -21.17
CA MET A 1 5.95 -15.99 -19.77
C MET A 1 7.39 -16.49 -19.78
N ASN A 2 8.36 -15.62 -19.51
CA ASN A 2 9.73 -16.09 -19.28
C ASN A 2 9.84 -16.52 -17.81
N LEU A 3 9.85 -17.82 -17.54
CA LEU A 3 9.95 -18.35 -16.17
C LEU A 3 11.19 -17.80 -15.44
N GLY A 4 12.27 -17.56 -16.19
CA GLY A 4 13.48 -16.92 -15.69
C GLY A 4 13.25 -15.53 -15.09
N SER A 5 12.49 -14.64 -15.74
CA SER A 5 12.26 -13.29 -15.22
C SER A 5 11.32 -13.28 -14.00
N LEU A 6 10.40 -14.25 -13.92
CA LEU A 6 9.56 -14.44 -12.73
C LEU A 6 10.41 -14.89 -11.53
N LEU A 7 11.34 -15.83 -11.72
CA LEU A 7 12.24 -16.27 -10.67
C LEU A 7 13.19 -15.15 -10.24
N ILE A 8 13.75 -14.39 -11.19
CA ILE A 8 14.64 -13.26 -10.88
C ILE A 8 13.91 -12.19 -10.06
N THR A 9 12.69 -11.81 -10.45
CA THR A 9 11.90 -10.82 -9.71
C THR A 9 11.46 -11.33 -8.34
N ALA A 10 11.10 -12.61 -8.21
CA ALA A 10 10.77 -13.22 -6.92
C ALA A 10 11.98 -13.28 -5.98
N VAL A 11 13.15 -13.67 -6.48
CA VAL A 11 14.40 -13.68 -5.72
C VAL A 11 14.77 -12.27 -5.29
N ALA A 12 14.66 -11.28 -6.18
CA ALA A 12 14.93 -9.88 -5.84
C ALA A 12 13.96 -9.32 -4.80
N ALA A 13 12.68 -9.70 -4.86
CA ALA A 13 11.69 -9.34 -3.84
C ALA A 13 12.07 -9.91 -2.47
N VAL A 14 12.43 -11.21 -2.41
CA VAL A 14 12.79 -11.90 -1.16
C VAL A 14 14.09 -11.34 -0.60
N LEU A 15 15.13 -11.17 -1.42
CA LEU A 15 16.41 -10.59 -0.99
C LEU A 15 16.24 -9.15 -0.52
N GLY A 16 15.50 -8.33 -1.27
CA GLY A 16 15.19 -6.96 -0.87
C GLY A 16 14.47 -6.90 0.47
N ALA A 17 13.43 -7.73 0.65
CA ALA A 17 12.71 -7.85 1.92
C ALA A 17 13.61 -8.32 3.08
N ALA A 18 14.47 -9.31 2.84
CA ALA A 18 15.41 -9.82 3.84
C ALA A 18 16.45 -8.76 4.27
N ILE A 19 16.98 -8.00 3.31
CA ILE A 19 17.92 -6.90 3.61
C ILE A 19 17.22 -5.79 4.40
N ALA A 20 16.02 -5.37 3.96
CA ALA A 20 15.28 -4.31 4.64
C ALA A 20 14.85 -4.72 6.07
N THR A 21 14.53 -6.00 6.29
CA THR A 21 14.23 -6.52 7.64
C THR A 21 15.45 -6.55 8.52
N LEU A 22 16.62 -6.91 7.99
CA LEU A 22 17.89 -6.83 8.72
C LEU A 22 18.25 -5.38 9.10
N LEU A 23 17.89 -4.41 8.25
CA LEU A 23 18.06 -2.98 8.51
C LEU A 23 16.99 -2.38 9.46
N HIS A 24 16.06 -3.19 9.97
CA HIS A 24 14.99 -2.76 10.89
C HIS A 24 14.16 -1.58 10.37
N LEU A 25 13.94 -1.52 9.06
CA LEU A 25 13.16 -0.44 8.46
C LEU A 25 11.65 -0.58 8.81
N PRO A 26 10.93 0.54 8.99
CA PRO A 26 9.48 0.51 9.10
C PRO A 26 8.87 -0.07 7.81
N ALA A 27 7.89 -0.97 7.92
CA ALA A 27 7.36 -1.71 6.77
C ALA A 27 8.44 -2.42 5.92
N ALA A 28 9.54 -2.87 6.57
CA ALA A 28 10.73 -3.44 5.94
C ALA A 28 10.47 -4.45 4.82
N PRO A 29 9.65 -5.52 5.00
CA PRO A 29 9.45 -6.50 3.94
C PRO A 29 8.89 -5.89 2.66
N LEU A 30 8.00 -4.92 2.80
CA LEU A 30 7.33 -4.27 1.66
C LEU A 30 8.27 -3.30 0.94
N LEU A 31 8.93 -2.40 1.69
CA LEU A 31 9.90 -1.47 1.12
C LEU A 31 11.03 -2.20 0.42
N GLY A 32 11.58 -3.21 1.09
CA GLY A 32 12.65 -4.05 0.55
C GLY A 32 12.24 -4.76 -0.73
N ALA A 33 11.07 -5.40 -0.75
CA ALA A 33 10.56 -6.07 -1.95
C ALA A 33 10.33 -5.08 -3.11
N MET A 34 9.75 -3.91 -2.85
CA MET A 34 9.53 -2.89 -3.88
C MET A 34 10.84 -2.38 -4.48
N VAL A 35 11.83 -2.06 -3.64
CA VAL A 35 13.14 -1.59 -4.09
C VAL A 35 13.88 -2.68 -4.86
N GLY A 36 13.91 -3.91 -4.34
CA GLY A 36 14.57 -5.05 -4.99
C GLY A 36 13.99 -5.33 -6.38
N VAL A 37 12.66 -5.36 -6.50
CA VAL A 37 11.98 -5.57 -7.80
C VAL A 37 12.13 -4.37 -8.73
N ALA A 38 12.15 -3.14 -8.20
CA ALA A 38 12.37 -1.93 -9.00
C ALA A 38 13.77 -1.92 -9.62
N ILE A 39 14.82 -2.23 -8.85
CA ILE A 39 16.21 -2.32 -9.34
C ILE A 39 16.31 -3.33 -10.49
N VAL A 40 15.69 -4.50 -10.33
CA VAL A 40 15.66 -5.52 -11.39
C VAL A 40 14.86 -5.04 -12.61
N ASN A 41 13.71 -4.40 -12.43
CA ASN A 41 12.92 -3.85 -13.54
C ASN A 41 13.60 -2.71 -14.30
N MET A 42 14.55 -2.00 -13.70
CA MET A 42 15.36 -0.99 -14.39
C MET A 42 16.38 -1.62 -15.36
N THR A 43 16.62 -2.94 -15.26
CA THR A 43 17.44 -3.66 -16.24
C THR A 43 16.59 -4.12 -17.43
N PRO A 44 17.05 -3.94 -18.69
CA PRO A 44 16.29 -4.31 -19.90
C PRO A 44 15.91 -5.79 -20.01
N MET A 45 16.48 -6.65 -19.16
CA MET A 45 16.36 -8.11 -19.24
C MET A 45 15.02 -8.65 -18.68
N THR A 46 14.22 -7.85 -17.97
CA THR A 46 13.05 -8.37 -17.23
C THR A 46 11.83 -7.46 -17.28
N ALA A 47 11.39 -7.05 -18.48
CA ALA A 47 10.03 -6.53 -18.65
C ALA A 47 9.04 -7.69 -18.51
N PHE A 48 8.59 -7.96 -17.28
CA PHE A 48 7.66 -9.04 -17.01
C PHE A 48 6.31 -8.48 -16.59
N ASP A 49 5.32 -8.66 -17.44
CA ASP A 49 3.93 -8.47 -17.08
C ASP A 49 3.42 -9.71 -16.33
N PHE A 50 2.96 -9.49 -15.10
CA PHE A 50 2.32 -10.56 -14.33
C PHE A 50 1.05 -11.03 -15.06
N PRO A 51 0.87 -12.35 -15.23
CA PRO A 51 -0.37 -12.88 -15.77
C PRO A 51 -1.58 -12.43 -14.94
N SER A 52 -2.69 -12.12 -15.61
CA SER A 52 -3.92 -11.62 -15.00
C SER A 52 -4.51 -12.55 -13.93
N TRP A 53 -4.32 -13.87 -14.06
CA TRP A 53 -4.80 -14.86 -13.08
C TRP A 53 -4.07 -14.79 -11.73
N THR A 54 -2.79 -14.39 -11.70
CA THR A 54 -2.04 -14.24 -10.45
C THR A 54 -2.61 -13.11 -9.59
N LYS A 55 -2.98 -11.97 -10.22
CA LYS A 55 -3.65 -10.84 -9.53
C LYS A 55 -4.97 -11.29 -8.89
N TRP A 56 -5.73 -12.13 -9.60
CA TRP A 56 -6.97 -12.70 -9.11
C TRP A 56 -6.78 -13.53 -7.84
N ILE A 57 -5.80 -14.43 -7.83
CA ILE A 57 -5.48 -15.25 -6.64
C ILE A 57 -5.15 -14.36 -5.45
N VAL A 58 -4.33 -13.32 -5.66
CA VAL A 58 -3.96 -12.36 -4.60
C VAL A 58 -5.19 -11.64 -4.04
N TYR A 59 -6.14 -11.20 -4.88
CA TYR A 59 -7.36 -10.54 -4.40
C TYR A 59 -8.28 -11.47 -3.61
N VAL A 60 -8.42 -12.73 -4.06
CA VAL A 60 -9.20 -13.74 -3.32
C VAL A 60 -8.58 -13.98 -1.94
N LEU A 61 -7.25 -14.11 -1.85
CA LEU A 61 -6.55 -14.30 -0.58
C LEU A 61 -6.67 -13.08 0.36
N ILE A 62 -6.58 -11.86 -0.17
CA ILE A 62 -6.79 -10.64 0.62
C ILE A 62 -8.24 -10.60 1.13
N GLY A 63 -9.21 -10.90 0.26
CA GLY A 63 -10.63 -10.95 0.65
C GLY A 63 -10.90 -12.00 1.71
N TRP A 64 -10.28 -13.18 1.58
CA TRP A 64 -10.33 -14.25 2.59
C TRP A 64 -9.76 -13.78 3.92
N LEU A 65 -8.55 -13.19 3.92
CA LEU A 65 -7.90 -12.70 5.13
C LEU A 65 -8.73 -11.64 5.85
N LEU A 66 -9.29 -10.68 5.11
CA LEU A 66 -10.18 -9.65 5.67
C LEU A 66 -11.50 -10.24 6.17
N GLY A 67 -12.05 -11.21 5.44
CA GLY A 67 -13.32 -11.86 5.76
C GLY A 67 -13.26 -12.71 7.03
N VAL A 68 -12.16 -13.43 7.27
CA VAL A 68 -11.94 -14.22 8.49
C VAL A 68 -11.99 -13.34 9.75
N GLY A 69 -11.60 -12.07 9.65
CA GLY A 69 -11.67 -11.12 10.77
C GLY A 69 -13.07 -10.65 11.12
N VAL A 70 -14.09 -10.90 10.27
CA VAL A 70 -15.46 -10.46 10.52
C VAL A 70 -16.16 -11.47 11.44
N THR A 71 -16.21 -11.14 12.73
CA THR A 71 -16.91 -11.96 13.73
C THR A 71 -18.26 -11.36 14.13
N LYS A 72 -19.09 -12.14 14.84
CA LYS A 72 -20.38 -11.65 15.38
C LYS A 72 -20.19 -10.45 16.30
N ASP A 73 -19.12 -10.44 17.10
CA ASP A 73 -18.77 -9.33 17.98
C ASP A 73 -18.34 -8.08 17.21
N THR A 74 -17.61 -8.26 16.10
CA THR A 74 -17.27 -7.16 15.18
C THR A 74 -18.53 -6.50 14.62
N LEU A 75 -19.53 -7.31 14.24
CA LEU A 75 -20.80 -6.83 13.68
C LEU A 75 -21.66 -6.07 14.71
N THR A 76 -21.72 -6.54 15.96
CA THR A 76 -22.46 -5.84 17.03
C THR A 76 -21.79 -4.52 17.40
N GLN A 77 -20.45 -4.48 17.51
CA GLN A 77 -19.70 -3.25 17.69
C GLN A 77 -19.92 -2.26 16.53
N LEU A 78 -19.93 -2.77 15.29
CA LEU A 78 -20.17 -1.94 14.10
C LEU A 78 -21.56 -1.29 14.13
N ARG A 79 -22.59 -2.00 14.60
CA ARG A 79 -23.95 -1.45 14.74
C ARG A 79 -24.02 -0.38 15.83
N GLY A 80 -23.38 -0.60 16.98
CA GLY A 80 -23.33 0.37 18.08
C GLY A 80 -22.55 1.65 17.72
N ALA A 81 -21.55 1.54 16.85
CA ALA A 81 -20.70 2.65 16.41
C ALA A 81 -20.94 3.08 14.95
N ALA A 82 -22.07 2.70 14.34
CA ALA A 82 -22.29 2.91 12.90
C ALA A 82 -22.20 4.39 12.50
N VAL A 83 -22.80 5.28 13.29
CA VAL A 83 -22.80 6.74 13.03
C VAL A 83 -21.38 7.33 13.07
N PRO A 84 -20.58 7.18 14.14
CA PRO A 84 -19.21 7.70 14.16
C PRO A 84 -18.30 7.05 13.10
N ILE A 85 -18.52 5.77 12.76
CA ILE A 85 -17.78 5.11 11.67
C ILE A 85 -18.09 5.77 10.32
N VAL A 86 -19.36 6.01 10.00
CA VAL A 86 -19.74 6.67 8.75
C VAL A 86 -19.17 8.08 8.68
N LEU A 87 -19.25 8.84 9.78
CA LEU A 87 -18.70 10.20 9.83
C LEU A 87 -17.18 10.23 9.62
N THR A 88 -16.44 9.31 10.24
CA THR A 88 -14.98 9.23 10.07
C THR A 88 -14.59 8.81 8.66
N VAL A 89 -15.31 7.86 8.06
CA VAL A 89 -15.12 7.47 6.66
C VAL A 89 -15.37 8.66 5.72
N LEU A 90 -16.48 9.38 5.90
CA LEU A 90 -16.78 10.58 5.10
C LEU A 90 -15.72 11.66 5.26
N ALA A 91 -15.26 11.91 6.48
CA ALA A 91 -14.19 12.88 6.74
C ALA A 91 -12.89 12.49 6.02
N PHE A 92 -12.50 11.21 6.05
CA PHE A 92 -11.32 10.71 5.34
C PHE A 92 -11.48 10.78 3.82
N LEU A 93 -12.67 10.53 3.29
CA LEU A 93 -12.95 10.67 1.86
C LEU A 93 -12.82 12.12 1.41
N ILE A 94 -13.42 13.07 2.14
CA ILE A 94 -13.32 14.50 1.83
C ILE A 94 -11.86 14.96 1.93
N PHE A 95 -11.16 14.59 2.99
CA PHE A 95 -9.75 14.93 3.16
C PHE A 95 -8.88 14.36 2.03
N GLY A 96 -9.11 13.10 1.65
CA GLY A 96 -8.45 12.46 0.52
C GLY A 96 -8.69 13.17 -0.80
N LEU A 97 -9.93 13.60 -1.08
CA LEU A 97 -10.28 14.38 -2.27
C LEU A 97 -9.59 15.74 -2.31
N VAL A 98 -9.54 16.44 -1.18
CA VAL A 98 -8.82 17.73 -1.07
C VAL A 98 -7.32 17.51 -1.30
N ALA A 99 -6.73 16.49 -0.67
CA ALA A 99 -5.33 16.15 -0.87
C ALA A 99 -5.03 15.74 -2.32
N ALA A 100 -5.92 14.98 -2.97
CA ALA A 100 -5.82 14.63 -4.38
C ALA A 100 -5.78 15.87 -5.27
N TRP A 101 -6.69 16.81 -5.03
CA TRP A 101 -6.78 18.05 -5.78
C TRP A 101 -5.53 18.92 -5.62
N VAL A 102 -5.02 19.04 -4.39
CA VAL A 102 -3.75 19.72 -4.11
C VAL A 102 -2.60 19.01 -4.85
N LEU A 103 -2.47 17.70 -4.71
CA LEU A 103 -1.38 16.94 -5.33
C LEU A 103 -1.41 17.05 -6.87
N TRP A 104 -2.60 16.98 -7.47
CA TRP A 104 -2.82 17.19 -8.90
C TRP A 104 -2.48 18.62 -9.34
N LYS A 105 -2.76 19.63 -8.51
CA LYS A 105 -2.45 21.02 -8.84
C LYS A 105 -0.96 21.34 -8.76
N PHE A 106 -0.25 20.73 -7.81
CA PHE A 106 1.18 20.97 -7.58
C PHE A 106 2.11 19.99 -8.31
N THR A 107 1.57 18.91 -8.91
CA THR A 107 2.36 17.87 -9.57
C THR A 107 1.81 17.58 -10.96
N SER A 108 2.67 17.18 -11.90
CA SER A 108 2.29 16.79 -13.26
C SER A 108 1.62 15.41 -13.38
N PHE A 109 1.08 14.87 -12.27
CA PHE A 109 0.47 13.54 -12.27
C PHE A 109 -0.93 13.57 -12.85
N ASP A 110 -1.35 12.45 -13.45
CA ASP A 110 -2.74 12.30 -13.88
C ASP A 110 -3.70 12.36 -12.68
N SER A 111 -4.89 12.91 -12.93
CA SER A 111 -5.95 13.08 -11.93
C SER A 111 -6.29 11.79 -11.19
N LEU A 112 -6.29 10.65 -11.89
CA LEU A 112 -6.61 9.35 -11.34
C LEU A 112 -5.46 8.81 -10.47
N THR A 113 -4.21 9.07 -10.88
CA THR A 113 -3.02 8.72 -10.08
C THR A 113 -2.98 9.53 -8.78
N ALA A 114 -3.24 10.84 -8.85
CA ALA A 114 -3.27 11.70 -7.67
C ALA A 114 -4.40 11.29 -6.71
N LEU A 115 -5.58 10.98 -7.24
CA LEU A 115 -6.72 10.49 -6.47
C LEU A 115 -6.42 9.16 -5.77
N LEU A 116 -5.95 8.15 -6.52
CA LEU A 116 -5.65 6.84 -5.95
C LEU A 116 -4.46 6.87 -5.00
N ALA A 117 -3.48 7.75 -5.19
CA ALA A 117 -2.33 7.90 -4.30
C ALA A 117 -2.71 8.53 -2.94
N THR A 118 -3.72 9.40 -2.92
CA THR A 118 -4.15 10.14 -1.73
C THR A 118 -5.37 9.52 -1.05
N ALA A 119 -6.12 8.68 -1.74
CA ALA A 119 -7.25 7.96 -1.17
C ALA A 119 -6.84 7.13 0.06
N PRO A 120 -7.69 7.05 1.09
CA PRO A 120 -7.52 6.10 2.19
C PRO A 120 -7.81 4.69 1.69
N GLY A 121 -6.92 3.74 1.99
CA GLY A 121 -7.09 2.34 1.59
C GLY A 121 -5.85 1.49 1.87
N GLY A 122 -6.01 0.17 1.71
CA GLY A 122 -4.88 -0.75 1.79
C GLY A 122 -3.99 -0.67 0.55
N ILE A 123 -2.67 -0.77 0.74
CA ILE A 123 -1.67 -0.70 -0.34
C ILE A 123 -1.99 -1.67 -1.48
N ALA A 124 -2.38 -2.90 -1.12
CA ALA A 124 -2.72 -3.94 -2.10
C ALA A 124 -3.97 -3.60 -2.92
N GLN A 125 -5.00 -3.02 -2.28
CA GLN A 125 -6.25 -2.62 -2.95
C GLN A 125 -6.05 -1.38 -3.83
N MET A 126 -5.27 -0.40 -3.38
CA MET A 126 -5.00 0.81 -4.17
C MET A 126 -4.05 0.51 -5.34
N GLY A 127 -3.06 -0.36 -5.14
CA GLY A 127 -2.24 -0.91 -6.23
C GLY A 127 -3.07 -1.63 -7.27
N ALA A 128 -3.98 -2.49 -6.83
CA ALA A 128 -4.94 -3.17 -7.69
C ALA A 128 -5.78 -2.22 -8.53
N MET A 129 -6.45 -1.28 -7.87
CA MET A 129 -7.32 -0.30 -8.51
C MET A 129 -6.53 0.56 -9.49
N SER A 130 -5.31 0.97 -9.13
CA SER A 130 -4.47 1.76 -10.03
C SER A 130 -4.07 0.99 -11.29
N ALA A 131 -3.81 -0.31 -11.17
CA ALA A 131 -3.48 -1.16 -12.31
C ALA A 131 -4.68 -1.34 -13.26
N THR A 132 -5.89 -1.43 -12.72
CA THR A 132 -7.11 -1.58 -13.54
C THR A 132 -7.62 -0.25 -14.10
N ALA A 133 -7.40 0.85 -13.39
CA ALA A 133 -7.87 2.17 -13.78
C ALA A 133 -6.89 2.94 -14.68
N GLY A 134 -5.75 2.33 -15.04
CA GLY A 134 -4.75 2.95 -15.91
C GLY A 134 -3.91 4.04 -15.24
N ALA A 135 -3.92 4.12 -13.91
CA ALA A 135 -3.06 5.04 -13.16
C ALA A 135 -1.62 4.52 -13.06
N ASN A 136 -0.70 5.42 -12.69
CA ASN A 136 0.68 5.05 -12.46
C ASN A 136 0.84 4.27 -11.14
N VAL A 137 0.77 2.93 -11.25
CA VAL A 137 0.84 2.00 -10.12
C VAL A 137 2.08 2.22 -9.25
N PRO A 138 3.31 2.35 -9.80
CA PRO A 138 4.50 2.64 -9.00
C PRO A 138 4.37 3.88 -8.11
N ILE A 139 3.82 4.98 -8.65
CA ILE A 139 3.63 6.22 -7.89
C ILE A 139 2.62 6.03 -6.77
N VAL A 140 1.45 5.44 -7.07
CA VAL A 140 0.39 5.18 -6.07
C VAL A 140 0.92 4.34 -4.92
N LEU A 141 1.63 3.25 -5.23
CA LEU A 141 2.21 2.36 -4.23
C LEU A 141 3.28 3.06 -3.40
N THR A 142 4.18 3.82 -4.03
CA THR A 142 5.23 4.56 -3.33
C THR A 142 4.66 5.53 -2.32
N VAL A 143 3.63 6.31 -2.69
CA VAL A 143 2.96 7.24 -1.77
C VAL A 143 2.34 6.50 -0.58
N HIS A 144 1.72 5.33 -0.80
CA HIS A 144 1.15 4.52 0.28
C HIS A 144 2.20 3.94 1.22
N VAL A 145 3.33 3.50 0.69
CA VAL A 145 4.43 3.00 1.53
C VAL A 145 5.08 4.13 2.32
N LEU A 146 5.30 5.29 1.69
CA LEU A 146 5.74 6.50 2.39
C LEU A 146 4.77 6.89 3.50
N ARG A 147 3.46 6.79 3.27
CA ARG A 147 2.42 7.06 4.26
C ARG A 147 2.58 6.16 5.49
N ILE A 148 2.62 4.83 5.29
CA ILE A 148 2.74 3.87 6.40
C ILE A 148 4.08 4.04 7.13
N THR A 149 5.16 4.23 6.39
CA THR A 149 6.49 4.51 6.96
C THR A 149 6.45 5.76 7.83
N SER A 150 5.88 6.85 7.32
CA SER A 150 5.74 8.12 8.05
C SER A 150 4.89 7.96 9.30
N VAL A 151 3.76 7.25 9.21
CA VAL A 151 2.90 6.97 10.38
C VAL A 151 3.65 6.19 11.45
N ILE A 152 4.37 5.12 11.08
CA ILE A 152 5.15 4.32 12.05
C ILE A 152 6.25 5.17 12.70
N VAL A 153 6.99 5.95 11.91
CA VAL A 153 8.06 6.82 12.43
C VAL A 153 7.49 7.91 13.34
N LEU A 154 6.44 8.59 12.91
CA LEU A 154 5.80 9.63 13.73
C LEU A 154 5.18 9.07 15.00
N MET A 155 4.58 7.88 14.95
CA MET A 155 4.03 7.22 16.13
C MET A 155 5.15 6.81 17.11
N THR A 156 6.23 6.21 16.63
CA THR A 156 7.37 5.83 17.49
C THR A 156 8.08 7.05 18.09
N VAL A 157 8.23 8.14 17.33
CA VAL A 157 8.77 9.41 17.84
C VAL A 157 7.80 10.05 18.84
N GLY A 158 6.51 10.11 18.52
CA GLY A 158 5.47 10.66 19.39
C GLY A 158 5.37 9.92 20.72
N LEU A 159 5.42 8.58 20.69
CA LEU A 159 5.47 7.75 21.89
C LEU A 159 6.74 7.98 22.72
N LYS A 160 7.91 8.19 22.08
CA LYS A 160 9.14 8.56 22.80
C LYS A 160 9.04 9.96 23.44
N LEU A 161 8.39 10.90 22.77
CA LEU A 161 8.17 12.26 23.30
C LEU A 161 7.15 12.28 24.45
N MET A 162 6.11 11.44 24.38
CA MET A 162 5.08 11.33 25.43
C MET A 162 5.47 10.38 26.58
N GLY A 163 6.33 9.38 26.31
CA GLY A 163 6.78 8.35 27.27
C GLY A 163 8.17 8.62 27.87
N GLY A 164 8.78 9.76 27.60
CA GLY A 164 10.08 10.17 28.16
C GLY A 164 10.00 10.64 29.62
N ARG A 165 9.44 9.84 30.53
CA ARG A 165 9.69 9.85 31.99
C ARG A 165 9.40 8.45 32.56
N SER A 166 10.37 7.54 32.46
CA SER A 166 10.58 6.47 33.45
C SER A 166 12.03 6.01 33.38
#